data_AF-A0A844DGA1-F1
#
_entry.id   AF-A0A844DGA1-F1
#
_cell.length_a   1.000
_cell.length_b   1.000
_cell.length_c   1.000
_cell.angle_alpha   90.00
_cell.angle_beta   90.00
_cell.angle_gamma   90.00
#
_symmetry.space_group_name_H-M   'P 1'
#
loop_
_entity.id
_entity.type
_entity.pdbx_description
1 polymer ?
#
loop_
_entity_poly.entity_id
_entity_poly.type
_entity_poly.pdbx_seq_one_letter_code
_entity_poly.pdbx_strand_id
1 'polypeptide(L)'
;MKGTLALLLLAALLAGCSPKYDWRDYRSPDAPYAVLFPGKPATQTRAIKLDQLAVSMTMAATEIDGVVFAIGSAQLADAAQAADALAAMQSAMVSNIGGTVSSRRTLAGGAVEVEASGGNMRLSGRFLAQGRQIYQIVVVGPPQKIDAETLETFFSSFKPQ
;
A
#
# COMPACT_ATOMS: atom_id res chain seq x y z
N MET A 1 59.41 0.67 -30.09
CA MET A 1 59.44 0.15 -28.71
C MET A 1 58.99 1.28 -27.80
N LYS A 2 57.73 1.24 -27.34
CA LYS A 2 57.30 0.92 -25.95
C LYS A 2 57.42 2.12 -24.99
N GLY A 3 56.32 2.46 -24.32
CA GLY A 3 56.27 3.45 -23.22
C GLY A 3 54.94 4.23 -23.16
N THR A 4 53.79 3.58 -23.29
CA THR A 4 52.83 3.31 -22.20
C THR A 4 52.22 4.56 -21.53
N LEU A 5 50.96 4.81 -21.91
CA LEU A 5 49.91 5.54 -21.19
C LEU A 5 49.85 5.21 -19.68
N ALA A 6 49.54 6.19 -18.83
CA ALA A 6 48.63 6.01 -17.68
C ALA A 6 48.29 7.35 -17.00
N LEU A 7 47.33 8.10 -17.53
CA LEU A 7 46.54 9.05 -16.74
C LEU A 7 45.17 8.38 -16.50
N LEU A 8 45.04 7.69 -15.37
CA LEU A 8 43.80 7.04 -14.95
C LEU A 8 42.77 8.11 -14.58
N LEU A 9 41.94 8.50 -15.56
CA LEU A 9 40.65 9.16 -15.33
C LEU A 9 39.72 8.16 -14.64
N LEU A 10 39.70 8.20 -13.31
CA LEU A 10 38.71 7.52 -12.48
C LEU A 10 37.43 8.37 -12.42
N ALA A 11 36.71 8.45 -13.53
CA ALA A 11 35.42 9.14 -13.59
C ALA A 11 34.43 8.33 -14.43
N ALA A 12 33.20 8.26 -13.93
CA ALA A 12 32.00 7.76 -14.60
C ALA A 12 31.78 6.24 -14.61
N LEU A 13 31.45 5.69 -13.43
CA LEU A 13 30.41 4.66 -13.32
C LEU A 13 29.52 4.92 -12.10
N LEU A 14 28.98 6.14 -11.97
CA LEU A 14 27.66 6.27 -11.36
C LEU A 14 26.66 5.81 -12.43
N ALA A 15 26.57 4.49 -12.62
CA ALA A 15 25.35 3.88 -13.12
C ALA A 15 24.28 4.14 -12.05
N GLY A 16 23.73 5.36 -12.06
CA GLY A 16 22.49 5.65 -11.37
C GLY A 16 21.41 4.85 -12.07
N CYS A 17 21.30 3.56 -11.75
CA CYS A 17 20.09 2.80 -11.95
C CYS A 17 19.00 3.62 -11.30
N SER A 18 18.15 4.27 -12.09
CA SER A 18 16.88 4.75 -11.54
C SER A 18 16.20 3.51 -11.00
N PRO A 19 16.02 3.39 -9.68
CA PRO A 19 15.30 2.24 -9.15
C PRO A 19 13.91 2.24 -9.79
N LYS A 20 13.37 1.07 -10.08
CA LYS A 20 11.99 0.90 -10.58
C LYS A 20 10.98 1.67 -9.71
N TYR A 21 11.32 1.87 -8.44
CA TYR A 21 10.53 2.57 -7.44
C TYR A 21 11.22 3.88 -7.03
N ASP A 22 10.50 4.99 -7.18
CA ASP A 22 10.87 6.29 -6.62
C ASP A 22 10.16 6.39 -5.27
N TRP A 23 10.80 5.90 -4.21
CA TRP A 23 10.20 5.91 -2.88
C TRP A 23 10.09 7.34 -2.33
N ARG A 24 8.86 7.79 -2.12
CA ARG A 24 8.54 9.15 -1.70
C ARG A 24 7.80 9.13 -0.39
N ASP A 25 8.27 9.93 0.57
CA ASP A 25 7.50 10.27 1.75
C ASP A 25 6.19 10.95 1.36
N TYR A 26 5.10 10.37 1.87
CA TYR A 26 3.76 10.92 1.75
C TYR A 26 3.17 11.08 3.13
N ARG A 27 2.71 12.29 3.43
CA ARG A 27 1.91 12.62 4.61
C ARG A 27 0.54 13.01 4.11
N SER A 28 -0.49 12.30 4.57
CA SER A 28 -1.84 12.57 4.08
C SER A 28 -2.33 13.94 4.57
N PRO A 29 -2.89 14.78 3.68
CA PRO A 29 -3.52 16.03 4.10
C PRO A 29 -4.89 15.80 4.75
N ASP A 30 -5.52 14.65 4.50
CA ASP A 30 -6.92 14.37 4.87
C ASP A 30 -7.07 13.42 6.07
N ALA A 31 -6.01 12.73 6.47
CA ALA A 31 -6.04 11.75 7.56
C ALA A 31 -4.69 11.67 8.29
N PRO A 32 -4.65 11.31 9.58
CA PRO A 32 -3.41 11.31 10.35
C PRO A 32 -2.59 10.05 10.07
N TYR A 33 -1.86 10.03 8.94
CA TYR A 33 -0.88 8.99 8.64
C TYR A 33 0.27 9.50 7.77
N ALA A 34 1.39 8.77 7.80
CA ALA A 34 2.48 8.85 6.83
C ALA A 34 2.83 7.46 6.27
N VAL A 35 3.36 7.42 5.05
CA VAL A 35 3.80 6.19 4.38
C VAL A 35 4.81 6.54 3.27
N LEU A 36 5.63 5.58 2.85
CA LEU A 36 6.41 5.69 1.61
C LEU A 36 5.60 5.11 0.45
N PHE A 37 5.40 5.89 -0.63
CA PHE A 37 4.87 5.37 -1.90
C PHE A 37 6.01 5.10 -2.89
N PRO A 38 5.93 4.06 -3.73
CA PRO A 38 6.96 3.74 -4.74
C PRO A 38 6.95 4.66 -5.97
N GLY A 39 6.18 5.74 -5.91
CA GLY A 39 6.10 6.81 -6.90
C GLY A 39 5.19 7.93 -6.36
N LYS A 40 4.83 8.89 -7.21
CA LYS A 40 3.91 9.97 -6.81
C LYS A 40 2.46 9.45 -6.75
N PRO A 41 1.80 9.44 -5.57
CA PRO A 41 0.43 8.96 -5.49
C PRO A 41 -0.56 9.98 -6.08
N ALA A 42 -1.59 9.45 -6.73
CA ALA A 42 -2.82 10.17 -7.01
C ALA A 42 -3.78 9.99 -5.84
N THR A 43 -4.55 11.04 -5.52
CA THR A 43 -5.54 11.01 -4.44
C THR A 43 -6.95 11.23 -4.97
N GLN A 44 -7.91 10.55 -4.36
CA GLN A 44 -9.33 10.72 -4.67
C GLN A 44 -10.20 10.38 -3.47
N THR A 45 -11.18 11.23 -3.19
CA THR A 45 -12.20 10.99 -2.16
C THR A 45 -13.52 10.60 -2.80
N ARG A 46 -14.15 9.54 -2.28
CA ARG A 46 -15.49 9.09 -2.69
C ARG A 46 -16.32 8.71 -1.48
N ALA A 47 -17.62 8.97 -1.56
CA ALA A 47 -18.58 8.35 -0.66
C ALA A 47 -18.73 6.87 -1.05
N ILE A 48 -18.57 5.96 -0.09
CA ILE A 48 -18.76 4.53 -0.27
C ILE A 48 -19.68 3.97 0.81
N LYS A 49 -20.23 2.78 0.55
CA LYS A 49 -20.95 2.00 1.56
C LYS A 49 -20.09 0.82 1.99
N LEU A 50 -19.73 0.79 3.27
CA LEU A 50 -19.13 -0.34 3.95
C LEU A 50 -20.26 -1.07 4.68
N ASP A 51 -20.91 -2.00 4.00
CA ASP A 51 -22.18 -2.60 4.45
C ASP A 51 -23.24 -1.52 4.73
N GLN A 52 -23.73 -1.41 5.98
CA GLN A 52 -24.72 -0.41 6.37
C GLN A 52 -24.12 0.98 6.65
N LEU A 53 -22.79 1.11 6.61
CA LEU A 53 -22.08 2.34 6.95
C LEU A 53 -21.77 3.16 5.70
N ALA A 54 -22.31 4.38 5.62
CA ALA A 54 -21.89 5.36 4.62
C ALA A 54 -20.67 6.13 5.14
N VAL A 55 -19.55 6.08 4.43
CA VAL A 55 -18.31 6.77 4.80
C VAL A 55 -17.76 7.56 3.62
N SER A 56 -17.13 8.71 3.90
CA SER A 56 -16.29 9.40 2.93
C SER A 56 -14.88 8.83 3.04
N MET A 57 -14.41 8.20 1.97
CA MET A 57 -13.13 7.52 1.95
C MET A 57 -12.18 8.16 0.95
N THR A 58 -11.00 8.54 1.43
CA THR A 58 -9.91 9.05 0.60
C THR A 58 -8.95 7.89 0.27
N MET A 59 -8.71 7.71 -1.02
CA MET A 59 -7.74 6.77 -1.57
C MET A 59 -6.51 7.54 -2.07
N ALA A 60 -5.33 7.18 -1.58
CA ALA A 60 -4.04 7.57 -2.15
C ALA A 60 -3.40 6.34 -2.80
N ALA A 61 -3.07 6.39 -4.08
CA ALA A 61 -2.57 5.22 -4.81
C ALA A 61 -1.52 5.55 -5.87
N THR A 62 -0.58 4.62 -6.08
CA THR A 62 0.35 4.60 -7.21
C THR A 62 0.32 3.23 -7.86
N GLU A 63 0.45 3.17 -9.18
CA GLU A 63 0.61 1.91 -9.91
C GLU A 63 1.98 1.86 -10.59
N ILE A 64 2.70 0.75 -10.42
CA ILE A 64 3.97 0.48 -11.09
C ILE A 64 3.88 -0.91 -11.72
N ASP A 65 4.05 -0.99 -13.04
CA ASP A 65 4.01 -2.24 -13.82
C ASP A 65 2.76 -3.13 -13.60
N GLY A 66 1.60 -2.55 -13.31
CA GLY A 66 0.37 -3.30 -13.01
C GLY A 66 0.26 -3.77 -11.56
N VAL A 67 1.11 -3.27 -10.67
CA VAL A 67 0.98 -3.44 -9.22
C VAL A 67 0.54 -2.12 -8.61
N VAL A 68 -0.63 -2.11 -8.00
CA VAL A 68 -1.23 -0.97 -7.32
C VAL A 68 -0.84 -1.01 -5.84
N PHE A 69 -0.26 0.07 -5.36
CA PHE A 69 0.00 0.35 -3.94
C PHE A 69 -0.99 1.42 -3.51
N ALA A 70 -1.80 1.15 -2.50
CA ALA A 70 -2.84 2.07 -2.09
C ALA A 70 -3.04 2.13 -0.57
N ILE A 71 -3.32 3.34 -0.09
CA ILE A 71 -3.85 3.61 1.24
C ILE A 71 -5.26 4.16 1.09
N GLY A 72 -6.21 3.51 1.75
CA GLY A 72 -7.54 4.07 1.94
C GLY A 72 -7.73 4.49 3.38
N SER A 73 -8.28 5.68 3.61
CA SER A 73 -8.56 6.21 4.94
C SER A 73 -9.96 6.80 5.01
N ALA A 74 -10.64 6.56 6.13
CA ALA A 74 -11.94 7.15 6.43
C ALA A 74 -12.07 7.41 7.94
N GLN A 75 -12.90 8.40 8.29
CA GLN A 75 -13.30 8.64 9.67
C GLN A 75 -14.73 8.13 9.89
N LEU A 76 -14.90 7.30 10.91
CA LEU A 76 -16.19 6.79 11.36
C LEU A 76 -16.92 7.80 12.24
N ALA A 77 -18.25 7.66 12.31
CA ALA A 77 -19.08 8.42 13.25
C ALA A 77 -18.77 7.98 14.69
N ASP A 78 -18.65 6.67 14.92
CA ASP A 78 -18.35 6.06 16.21
C ASP A 78 -17.20 5.05 16.09
N ALA A 79 -16.30 5.03 17.08
CA ALA A 79 -15.21 4.06 17.17
C ALA A 79 -15.72 2.62 17.38
N ALA A 80 -16.91 2.46 17.95
CA ALA A 80 -17.55 1.14 18.09
C ALA A 80 -17.82 0.46 16.74
N GLN A 81 -17.91 1.23 15.65
CA GLN A 81 -18.15 0.72 14.30
C GLN A 81 -16.89 0.19 13.61
N ALA A 82 -15.71 0.34 14.24
CA ALA A 82 -14.43 0.05 13.60
C ALA A 82 -14.28 -1.40 13.15
N ALA A 83 -14.65 -2.37 14.00
CA ALA A 83 -14.51 -3.78 13.68
C ALA A 83 -15.34 -4.16 12.44
N ASP A 84 -16.61 -3.75 12.41
CA ASP A 84 -17.53 -4.03 11.30
C ASP A 84 -17.08 -3.33 10.02
N ALA A 85 -16.64 -2.07 10.12
CA ALA A 85 -16.12 -1.33 8.98
C ALA A 85 -14.88 -1.99 8.37
N LEU A 86 -13.91 -2.44 9.20
CA LEU A 86 -12.71 -3.13 8.71
C LEU A 86 -13.06 -4.48 8.06
N ALA A 87 -14.01 -5.23 8.64
CA ALA A 87 -14.49 -6.48 8.05
C ALA A 87 -15.15 -6.24 6.67
N ALA A 88 -15.96 -5.18 6.56
CA ALA A 88 -16.57 -4.77 5.30
C ALA A 88 -15.53 -4.32 4.27
N MET A 89 -14.51 -3.55 4.68
CA MET A 89 -13.39 -3.16 3.79
C MET A 89 -12.63 -4.37 3.27
N GLN A 90 -12.31 -5.33 4.16
CA GLN A 90 -11.65 -6.56 3.76
C GLN A 90 -12.50 -7.31 2.72
N SER A 91 -13.79 -7.52 3.01
CA SER A 91 -14.71 -8.24 2.13
C SER A 91 -14.81 -7.57 0.76
N ALA A 92 -14.96 -6.25 0.73
CA ALA A 92 -15.01 -5.47 -0.50
C ALA A 92 -13.72 -5.61 -1.33
N MET A 93 -12.55 -5.52 -0.70
CA MET A 93 -11.26 -5.67 -1.39
C MET A 93 -11.08 -7.07 -2.01
N VAL A 94 -11.46 -8.12 -1.28
CA VAL A 94 -11.39 -9.50 -1.78
C VAL A 94 -12.38 -9.71 -2.92
N SER A 95 -13.61 -9.17 -2.80
CA SER A 95 -14.64 -9.25 -3.84
C SER A 95 -14.25 -8.50 -5.12
N ASN A 96 -13.60 -7.33 -5.00
CA ASN A 96 -13.15 -6.53 -6.14
C ASN A 96 -12.17 -7.27 -7.06
N ILE A 97 -11.38 -8.20 -6.51
CA ILE A 97 -10.48 -9.06 -7.30
C ILE A 97 -11.12 -10.41 -7.67
N GLY A 98 -12.40 -10.62 -7.35
CA GLY A 98 -13.08 -11.91 -7.52
C GLY A 98 -12.39 -13.05 -6.76
N GLY A 99 -11.79 -12.72 -5.60
CA GLY A 99 -10.83 -13.59 -4.93
C GLY A 99 -11.38 -14.33 -3.72
N THR A 100 -10.52 -15.20 -3.20
CA THR A 100 -10.72 -15.94 -1.95
C THR A 100 -9.55 -15.65 -1.02
N VAL A 101 -9.84 -15.49 0.27
CA VAL A 101 -8.81 -15.31 1.31
C VAL A 101 -8.00 -16.60 1.45
N SER A 102 -6.69 -16.50 1.27
CA SER A 102 -5.73 -17.60 1.45
C SER A 102 -5.06 -17.56 2.83
N SER A 103 -4.92 -16.37 3.43
CA SER A 103 -4.42 -16.20 4.79
C SER A 103 -5.07 -15.00 5.46
N ARG A 104 -5.34 -15.11 6.76
CA ARG A 104 -5.78 -14.01 7.62
C ARG A 104 -5.06 -14.13 8.95
N ARG A 105 -4.44 -13.04 9.41
CA ARG A 105 -3.71 -13.00 10.67
C ARG A 105 -3.95 -11.69 11.39
N THR A 106 -4.23 -11.77 12.69
CA THR A 106 -4.30 -10.60 13.56
C THR A 106 -2.90 -10.31 14.13
N LEU A 107 -2.46 -9.07 14.01
CA LEU A 107 -1.19 -8.57 14.54
C LEU A 107 -1.36 -7.99 15.95
N ALA A 108 -0.23 -7.79 16.63
CA ALA A 108 -0.19 -6.96 17.82
C ALA A 108 -0.73 -5.55 17.49
N GLY A 109 -1.56 -5.00 18.38
CA GLY A 109 -2.22 -3.70 18.14
C GLY A 109 -3.52 -3.78 17.32
N GLY A 110 -4.01 -4.98 17.01
CA GLY A 110 -5.36 -5.17 16.44
C GLY A 110 -5.46 -4.99 14.93
N ALA A 111 -4.35 -4.72 14.24
CA ALA A 111 -4.31 -4.75 12.79
C ALA A 111 -4.54 -6.17 12.25
N VAL A 112 -5.25 -6.31 11.14
CA VAL A 112 -5.52 -7.59 10.47
C VAL A 112 -4.81 -7.60 9.13
N GLU A 113 -3.93 -8.57 8.93
CA GLU A 113 -3.32 -8.88 7.64
C GLU A 113 -4.12 -9.94 6.89
N VAL A 114 -4.21 -9.76 5.59
CA VAL A 114 -5.03 -10.57 4.69
C VAL A 114 -4.26 -10.79 3.41
N GLU A 115 -4.14 -12.06 3.03
CA GLU A 115 -3.75 -12.46 1.69
C GLU A 115 -4.96 -13.06 0.99
N ALA A 116 -5.19 -12.65 -0.25
CA ALA A 116 -6.23 -13.20 -1.10
C ALA A 116 -5.77 -13.31 -2.54
N SER A 117 -6.44 -14.15 -3.33
CA SER A 117 -6.15 -14.31 -4.75
C SER A 117 -7.41 -14.59 -5.54
N GLY A 118 -7.50 -14.03 -6.74
CA GLY A 118 -8.63 -14.19 -7.66
C GLY A 118 -8.18 -13.96 -9.10
N GLY A 119 -8.52 -14.86 -10.01
CA GLY A 119 -7.98 -14.85 -11.38
C GLY A 119 -6.45 -14.80 -11.39
N ASN A 120 -5.88 -13.79 -12.07
CA ASN A 120 -4.44 -13.52 -12.06
C ASN A 120 -4.05 -12.36 -11.12
N MET A 121 -4.83 -12.12 -10.07
CA MET A 121 -4.59 -11.03 -9.10
C MET A 121 -4.34 -11.62 -7.72
N ARG A 122 -3.37 -11.03 -7.02
CA ARG A 122 -3.15 -11.21 -5.58
C ARG A 122 -3.42 -9.89 -4.88
N LEU A 123 -4.01 -10.00 -3.69
CA LEU A 123 -4.14 -8.92 -2.71
C LEU A 123 -3.31 -9.28 -1.48
N SER A 124 -2.40 -8.39 -1.11
CA SER A 124 -1.79 -8.34 0.23
C SER A 124 -2.33 -7.09 0.91
N GLY A 125 -2.97 -7.23 2.06
CA GLY A 125 -3.67 -6.13 2.73
C GLY A 125 -3.43 -6.12 4.24
N ARG A 126 -3.36 -4.92 4.82
CA ARG A 126 -3.36 -4.67 6.26
C ARG A 126 -4.46 -3.66 6.60
N PHE A 127 -5.32 -4.02 7.54
CA PHE A 127 -6.51 -3.27 7.94
C PHE A 127 -6.40 -2.94 9.42
N LEU A 128 -6.58 -1.68 9.81
CA LEU A 128 -6.50 -1.28 11.22
C LEU A 128 -7.36 -0.06 11.51
N ALA A 129 -7.67 0.12 12.80
CA ALA A 129 -8.35 1.29 13.31
C ALA A 129 -7.53 1.97 14.42
N GLN A 130 -7.65 3.29 14.51
CA GLN A 130 -7.13 4.10 15.60
C GLN A 130 -8.22 5.09 16.03
N GLY A 131 -8.91 4.76 17.12
CA GLY A 131 -10.12 5.46 17.52
C GLY A 131 -11.18 5.39 16.42
N ARG A 132 -11.55 6.54 15.84
CA ARG A 132 -12.51 6.64 14.73
C ARG A 132 -11.88 6.57 13.34
N GLN A 133 -10.56 6.58 13.23
CA GLN A 133 -9.88 6.48 11.94
C GLN A 133 -9.72 5.02 11.56
N ILE A 134 -10.11 4.67 10.34
CA ILE A 134 -9.85 3.35 9.75
C ILE A 134 -8.92 3.50 8.55
N TYR A 135 -8.05 2.51 8.40
CA TYR A 135 -7.05 2.45 7.35
C TYR A 135 -7.09 1.10 6.66
N GLN A 136 -7.04 1.11 5.33
CA GLN A 136 -6.64 -0.03 4.51
C GLN A 136 -5.31 0.28 3.84
N ILE A 137 -4.35 -0.62 3.97
CA ILE A 137 -3.04 -0.57 3.31
C ILE A 137 -3.01 -1.79 2.41
N VAL A 138 -2.96 -1.60 1.09
CA VAL A 138 -3.13 -2.72 0.16
C VAL A 138 -2.14 -2.65 -1.00
N VAL A 139 -1.67 -3.82 -1.39
CA VAL A 139 -0.93 -4.05 -2.62
C VAL A 139 -1.68 -5.08 -3.44
N VAL A 140 -2.02 -4.72 -4.68
CA VAL A 140 -2.83 -5.55 -5.58
C VAL A 140 -2.17 -5.62 -6.95
N GLY A 141 -1.99 -6.82 -7.50
CA GLY A 141 -1.34 -6.99 -8.79
C GLY A 141 -1.15 -8.45 -9.19
N PRO A 142 -0.57 -8.72 -10.38
CA PRO A 142 -0.16 -10.05 -10.78
C PRO A 142 0.83 -10.64 -9.77
N PRO A 143 0.63 -11.88 -9.28
CA PRO A 143 1.46 -12.46 -8.22
C PRO A 143 2.96 -12.43 -8.53
N GLN A 144 3.34 -12.61 -9.80
CA GLN A 144 4.73 -12.67 -10.25
C GLN A 144 5.41 -11.29 -10.32
N LYS A 145 4.62 -10.21 -10.23
CA LYS A 145 5.13 -8.83 -10.23
C LYS A 145 5.21 -8.22 -8.83
N ILE A 146 4.66 -8.88 -7.82
CA ILE A 146 4.70 -8.44 -6.44
C ILE A 146 5.95 -9.02 -5.77
N ASP A 147 6.94 -8.18 -5.52
CA ASP A 147 8.17 -8.57 -4.83
C ASP A 147 8.06 -8.36 -3.30
N ALA A 148 8.66 -9.28 -2.54
CA ALA A 148 8.53 -9.31 -1.08
C ALA A 148 9.19 -8.11 -0.38
N GLU A 149 10.29 -7.60 -0.93
CA GLU A 149 11.02 -6.46 -0.37
C GLU A 149 10.21 -5.16 -0.49
N THR A 150 9.55 -4.95 -1.62
CA THR A 150 8.69 -3.78 -1.86
C THR A 150 7.41 -3.87 -1.04
N LEU A 151 6.82 -5.07 -0.90
CA LEU A 151 5.72 -5.29 0.04
C LEU A 151 6.13 -4.88 1.45
N GLU A 152 7.25 -5.42 1.96
CA GLU A 152 7.72 -5.14 3.31
C GLU A 152 8.03 -3.66 3.51
N THR A 153 8.69 -3.01 2.54
CA THR A 153 8.98 -1.58 2.57
C THR A 153 7.69 -0.76 2.67
N PHE A 154 6.70 -1.04 1.82
CA PHE A 154 5.43 -0.32 1.83
C PHE A 154 4.70 -0.49 3.17
N PHE A 155 4.53 -1.73 3.64
CA PHE A 155 3.80 -2.05 4.86
C PHE A 155 4.48 -1.56 6.14
N SER A 156 5.81 -1.68 6.23
CA SER A 156 6.57 -1.25 7.40
C SER A 156 6.72 0.27 7.49
N SER A 157 6.63 0.98 6.36
CA SER A 157 6.71 2.45 6.32
C SER A 157 5.44 3.14 6.84
N PHE A 158 4.29 2.46 6.83
CA PHE A 158 3.03 3.04 7.27
C PHE A 158 3.06 3.37 8.77
N LYS A 159 2.75 4.62 9.09
CA LYS A 159 2.69 5.14 10.45
C LYS A 159 1.39 5.92 10.66
N PRO A 160 0.44 5.42 11.45
CA PRO A 160 -0.67 6.25 11.93
C PRO A 160 -0.11 7.34 12.87
N GLN A 161 -0.71 8.53 12.86
CA GLN A 161 -0.26 9.70 13.62
C GLN A 161 -1.24 10.11 14.72
#